data_AF-A0A6B2DSI9-F1
#
_entry.id   AF-A0A6B2DSI9-F1
#
_cell.length_a   1.000
_cell.length_b   1.000
_cell.length_c   1.000
_cell.angle_alpha   90.00
_cell.angle_beta   90.00
_cell.angle_gamma   90.00
#
_symmetry.space_group_name_H-M   'P 1'
#
loop_
_entity.id
_entity.type
_entity.pdbx_description
1 polymer ?
#
loop_
_entity_poly.entity_id
_entity_poly.type
_entity_poly.pdbx_seq_one_letter_code
_entity_poly.pdbx_strand_id
1 'polypeptide(L)' 'DGLGTSPLAVALAWVRDRPGVVAPVVGARDTGQLTGSLTAEAITLPPAIRSALDDVSAIEVGYPERWPR' A
#
# COMPACT_ATOMS: atom_id res chain seq x y z
N ASP A 1 3.89 -8.55 14.65
CA ASP A 1 3.04 -8.14 15.77
C ASP A 1 2.30 -6.85 15.44
N GLY A 2 1.00 -6.79 15.76
CA GLY A 2 0.10 -5.69 15.41
C GLY A 2 -1.18 -6.18 14.71
N LEU A 3 -1.11 -6.39 13.40
CA LEU A 3 -2.29 -6.65 12.54
C LEU A 3 -2.54 -8.13 12.21
N GLY A 4 -1.80 -9.06 12.82
CA GLY A 4 -1.96 -10.50 12.56
C GLY A 4 -1.61 -10.95 11.13
N THR A 5 -0.95 -10.09 10.35
CA THR A 5 -0.55 -10.36 8.96
C THR A 5 0.82 -9.78 8.65
N SER A 6 1.39 -10.16 7.50
CA SER A 6 2.73 -9.73 7.09
C SER A 6 2.74 -8.26 6.65
N PRO A 7 3.85 -7.53 6.87
CA PRO A 7 4.00 -6.16 6.35
C PRO A 7 3.84 -6.07 4.83
N LEU A 8 4.28 -7.09 4.09
CA LEU A 8 4.07 -7.19 2.63
C LEU A 8 2.58 -7.13 2.28
N ALA A 9 1.77 -7.93 2.96
CA ALA A 9 0.34 -8.02 2.69
C ALA A 9 -0.39 -6.72 3.11
N VAL A 10 0.03 -6.07 4.21
CA VAL A 10 -0.46 -4.74 4.61
C VAL A 10 -0.14 -3.69 3.55
N ALA A 11 1.10 -3.63 3.07
CA ALA A 11 1.52 -2.64 2.08
C ALA A 11 0.78 -2.82 0.76
N LEU A 12 0.64 -4.06 0.28
CA LEU A 12 -0.10 -4.34 -0.96
C LEU A 12 -1.59 -4.03 -0.84
N ALA A 13 -2.24 -4.38 0.27
CA ALA A 13 -3.63 -4.03 0.52
C ALA A 13 -3.84 -2.52 0.56
N TRP A 14 -2.90 -1.78 1.18
CA TRP A 14 -2.93 -0.33 1.19
C TRP A 14 -2.79 0.26 -0.22
N VAL A 15 -1.79 -0.16 -1.00
CA VAL A 15 -1.59 0.35 -2.37
C VAL A 15 -2.80 0.04 -3.25
N ARG A 16 -3.31 -1.19 -3.20
CA ARG A 16 -4.46 -1.63 -4.00
C ARG A 16 -5.68 -0.75 -3.79
N ASP A 17 -5.98 -0.37 -2.55
CA ASP A 17 -7.21 0.37 -2.23
C ASP A 17 -7.07 1.89 -2.38
N ARG A 18 -5.93 2.39 -2.89
CA ARG A 18 -5.70 3.84 -3.08
C ARG A 18 -6.51 4.38 -4.26
N PRO A 19 -7.00 5.63 -4.18
CA PRO A 19 -7.64 6.29 -5.31
C PRO A 19 -6.71 6.33 -6.54
N GLY A 20 -7.25 5.93 -7.70
CA GLY A 20 -6.52 5.92 -8.97
C GLY A 20 -5.64 4.69 -9.20
N VAL A 21 -5.55 3.76 -8.25
CA VAL A 21 -4.84 2.48 -8.44
C VAL A 21 -5.80 1.44 -9.00
N VAL A 22 -5.48 0.89 -10.17
CA VAL A 22 -6.24 -0.23 -10.75
C VAL A 22 -5.71 -1.57 -10.24
N ALA A 23 -4.38 -1.74 -10.22
CA ALA A 23 -3.74 -2.93 -9.68
C ALA A 23 -2.27 -2.65 -9.28
N PRO A 24 -1.80 -3.15 -8.12
CA PRO A 24 -0.38 -3.18 -7.79
C PRO A 24 0.34 -4.27 -8.59
N VAL A 25 1.61 -4.03 -8.93
CA VAL A 25 2.48 -5.00 -9.61
C VAL A 25 3.44 -5.61 -8.60
N VAL A 26 3.63 -6.94 -8.64
CA VAL A 26 4.53 -7.67 -7.74
C VAL A 26 5.59 -8.45 -8.52
N GLY A 27 6.85 -8.35 -8.09
CA GLY A 27 8.00 -9.04 -8.70
C GLY A 27 8.49 -10.20 -7.83
N ALA A 28 7.70 -11.25 -7.68
CA ALA A 28 8.07 -12.43 -6.89
C ALA A 28 9.14 -13.27 -7.60
N ARG A 29 10.20 -13.64 -6.88
CA ARG A 29 11.30 -14.49 -7.38
C ARG A 29 11.09 -15.98 -7.12
N ASP A 30 10.10 -16.31 -6.29
CA ASP A 30 9.71 -17.68 -5.97
C ASP A 30 8.21 -17.74 -5.60
N THR A 31 7.71 -18.96 -5.45
CA THR A 31 6.29 -19.22 -5.16
C THR A 31 5.87 -18.76 -3.76
N GLY A 32 6.79 -18.74 -2.79
CA GLY A 32 6.52 -18.26 -1.44
C GLY A 32 6.25 -16.76 -1.43
N GLN A 33 7.05 -15.99 -2.17
CA GLN A 33 6.87 -14.55 -2.35
C GLN A 33 5.57 -14.22 -3.10
N LEU A 34 5.26 -14.99 -4.14
CA LEU A 34 4.01 -14.82 -4.89
C LEU A 34 2.79 -15.09 -3.99
N THR A 35 2.82 -16.21 -3.25
CA THR A 35 1.75 -16.59 -2.32
C THR A 35 1.59 -15.55 -1.22
N GLY A 36 2.70 -15.07 -0.65
CA GLY A 36 2.69 -13.99 0.34
C GLY A 36 2.08 -12.69 -0.21
N SER A 37 2.35 -12.35 -1.46
CA SER A 37 1.76 -11.18 -2.12
C SER A 37 0.24 -11.32 -2.30
N LEU A 38 -0.22 -12.50 -2.75
CA LEU A 38 -1.63 -12.78 -2.99
C LEU A 38 -2.48 -12.77 -1.71
N THR A 39 -1.87 -12.97 -0.52
CA THR A 39 -2.59 -12.86 0.75
C THR A 39 -3.19 -11.47 0.99
N ALA A 40 -2.67 -10.43 0.32
CA ALA A 40 -3.19 -9.08 0.40
C ALA A 40 -4.66 -8.98 -0.03
N GLU A 41 -5.12 -9.80 -0.97
CA GLU A 41 -6.50 -9.78 -1.49
C GLU A 41 -7.56 -10.04 -0.42
N ALA A 42 -7.22 -10.79 0.62
CA ALA A 42 -8.13 -11.07 1.74
C ALA A 42 -8.11 -9.96 2.82
N ILE A 43 -7.25 -8.95 2.68
CA ILE A 43 -7.03 -7.93 3.72
C ILE A 43 -7.82 -6.68 3.40
N THR A 44 -8.70 -6.30 4.33
CA THR A 44 -9.26 -4.95 4.44
C THR A 44 -8.60 -4.26 5.62
N LEU A 45 -7.91 -3.15 5.36
CA LEU A 45 -7.25 -2.40 6.43
C LEU A 45 -8.25 -1.59 7.26
N PRO A 46 -8.15 -1.63 8.60
CA PRO A 46 -8.92 -0.73 9.45
C PRO A 46 -8.67 0.74 9.07
N PRO A 47 -9.68 1.63 9.12
CA PRO A 47 -9.54 3.03 8.72
C PRO A 47 -8.37 3.76 9.40
N ALA A 48 -8.11 3.49 10.68
CA ALA A 48 -7.00 4.11 11.41
C ALA A 48 -5.63 3.71 10.85
N ILE A 49 -5.46 2.45 10.43
CA ILE A 49 -4.21 1.97 9.82
C ILE A 49 -4.04 2.57 8.43
N ARG A 50 -5.11 2.62 7.64
CA ARG A 50 -5.10 3.27 6.33
C ARG A 50 -4.68 4.74 6.46
N SER A 51 -5.31 5.49 7.37
CA SER A 51 -4.97 6.89 7.64
C SER A 51 -3.50 7.05 8.06
N ALA A 52 -3.02 6.22 8.98
CA ALA A 52 -1.63 6.27 9.41
C ALA A 52 -0.66 6.02 8.25
N LEU A 53 -0.97 5.07 7.36
CA LEU A 53 -0.17 4.79 6.16
C LEU A 53 -0.24 5.94 5.14
N ASP A 54 -1.41 6.56 4.97
CA ASP A 54 -1.59 7.74 4.13
C ASP A 54 -0.74 8.92 4.63
N ASP A 55 -0.74 9.17 5.94
CA ASP A 55 0.00 10.26 6.58
C ASP A 55 1.52 10.08 6.45
N VAL A 56 2.04 8.90 6.78
CA VAL A 56 3.50 8.65 6.72
C VAL A 56 4.03 8.52 5.30
N SER A 57 3.16 8.22 4.32
CA SER A 57 3.53 8.06 2.91
C SER A 57 3.17 9.29 2.06
N ALA A 58 2.63 10.35 2.66
CA ALA A 58 2.31 11.57 1.95
C ALA A 58 3.59 12.19 1.38
N ILE A 59 3.58 12.47 0.08
CA ILE A 59 4.68 13.14 -0.60
C ILE A 59 4.43 14.64 -0.52
N GLU A 60 5.40 15.41 -0.02
CA GLU A 60 5.36 16.86 -0.11
C GLU A 60 5.58 17.28 -1.57
N VAL A 61 4.52 17.82 -2.18
CA VAL A 61 4.54 18.32 -3.56
C VAL A 61 5.16 19.72 -3.55
N GLY A 62 6.29 19.88 -4.23
CA GLY A 62 7.10 21.10 -4.22
C GLY A 62 7.05 21.84 -5.55
N TYR A 63 8.18 22.45 -5.92
CA TYR A 63 8.37 23.05 -7.23
C TYR A 63 8.76 21.99 -8.28
N PRO A 64 8.24 22.06 -9.53
CA PRO A 64 7.35 23.07 -10.12
C PRO A 64 5.84 22.82 -9.94
N GLU A 65 5.44 21.63 -9.54
CA GLU A 65 4.04 21.18 -9.50
C GLU A 65 3.11 21.98 -8.57
N ARG A 66 3.63 22.69 -7.56
CA ARG A 66 2.88 23.57 -6.66
C ARG A 66 3.13 25.07 -6.89
N TRP A 67 3.84 25.45 -7.96
CA TRP A 67 4.13 26.86 -8.25
C TRP A 67 2.82 27.66 -8.33
N PRO A 68 2.66 28.76 -7.56
CA PRO A 68 1.47 29.57 -7.62
C PRO A 68 1.34 30.13 -9.04
N ARG A 69 0.24 29.80 -9.71
CA ARG A 69 -0.11 30.39 -11.01
C ARG A 69 -0.29 31.89 -10.89
#